data_AF-A0A9P4T6X1-F1
#
_entry.id   AF-A0A9P4T6X1-F1
#
_cell.length_a   1.000
_cell.length_b   1.000
_cell.length_c   1.000
_cell.angle_alpha   90.00
_cell.angle_beta   90.00
_cell.angle_gamma   90.00
#
_symmetry.space_group_name_H-M   'P 1'
#
loop_
_entity.id
_entity.type
_entity.pdbx_description
1 polymer ?
#
loop_
_entity_poly.entity_id
_entity_poly.type
_entity_poly.pdbx_seq_one_letter_code
_entity_poly.pdbx_strand_id
1 'polypeptide(L)'
;MLDQLRSLSIFRRSHDYIPLSPLPTLPRSRFAIKLVIAACILLTLVTSISLIGPVENVRVLDLLKSASSPPNEPIPSIIHYVFIKKDADSVIKFPFASFLTLFASVMYIKPTQIYIHTDYNETEIRNASIRGDRWTRAVINTFPELLQWHGVIVPEFAGPNENQRISAIQHKSDFIRWEGISQIGGIYLDWDVFPLRPLTPLLNSGFAFVGGRQYGGAGEDGQINGTINNGAFMTKPNSTMARIVVREQHAGFNGAWASNLHLMTVIAEHLVTIPNEVLILDRNSFAPTHWFPDSPQGTEALFRPQPGRPSPEPIVTNTTDPMKLYDDVVLNRRRRAEWEMDFSSTYLLHAFSTGHHLEFINPKTILSRTSNFGVATYDVVKKMREDGLITGEEDGTEKEVDVGEVGEGMDEVEMDDGFSEQEEGEEEEEEEEEVDLANFNEGSS
;
A
#
# COMPACT_ATOMS: atom_id res chain seq x y z
N MET A 1 0.09 14.44 -66.39
CA MET A 1 1.52 14.20 -66.08
C MET A 1 1.60 14.01 -64.57
N LEU A 2 0.92 12.97 -64.06
CA LEU A 2 1.47 11.64 -63.72
C LEU A 2 2.59 11.77 -62.68
N ASP A 3 2.21 11.74 -61.40
CA ASP A 3 2.96 11.12 -60.28
C ASP A 3 2.34 11.30 -58.88
N GLN A 4 1.15 11.91 -58.73
CA GLN A 4 0.52 12.08 -57.40
C GLN A 4 -0.55 11.04 -57.02
N LEU A 5 -0.32 9.76 -57.30
CA LEU A 5 -1.14 8.70 -56.72
C LEU A 5 -0.30 7.44 -56.47
N ARG A 6 0.31 7.34 -55.28
CA ARG A 6 0.68 6.05 -54.66
C ARG A 6 0.88 6.18 -53.15
N SER A 7 0.32 5.18 -52.46
CA SER A 7 0.40 4.79 -51.05
C SER A 7 -0.35 5.66 -50.01
N LEU A 8 -1.62 5.31 -49.81
CA LEU A 8 -2.28 5.34 -48.50
C LEU A 8 -1.67 4.21 -47.65
N SER A 9 -0.87 4.56 -46.66
CA SER A 9 -0.41 3.66 -45.60
C SER A 9 -1.46 3.66 -44.48
N ILE A 10 -2.10 2.51 -44.28
CA ILE A 10 -3.00 2.22 -43.16
C ILE A 10 -2.13 1.69 -42.02
N PHE A 11 -1.49 2.58 -41.25
CA PHE A 11 -1.03 2.32 -39.88
C PHE A 11 -0.83 3.66 -39.18
N ARG A 12 -1.85 4.11 -38.46
CA ARG A 12 -1.79 5.32 -37.64
C ARG A 12 -1.45 4.89 -36.21
N ARG A 13 -0.18 5.06 -35.81
CA ARG A 13 0.21 5.03 -34.39
C ARG A 13 -0.42 6.26 -33.72
N SER A 14 -1.09 6.04 -32.59
CA SER A 14 -1.60 7.10 -31.74
C SER A 14 -0.48 7.60 -30.83
N HIS A 15 -0.42 8.92 -30.64
CA HIS A 15 0.41 9.69 -29.70
C HIS A 15 1.77 10.17 -30.22
N ASP A 16 1.75 11.13 -31.15
CA ASP A 16 2.85 12.08 -31.31
C ASP A 16 2.60 13.27 -30.36
N TYR A 17 3.50 13.44 -29.39
CA TYR A 17 3.55 14.58 -28.48
C TYR A 17 4.29 15.75 -29.17
N ILE A 18 3.68 16.93 -29.24
CA ILE A 18 4.25 18.13 -29.87
C ILE A 18 4.66 19.13 -28.77
N PRO A 19 5.94 19.45 -28.59
CA PRO A 19 6.36 20.51 -27.68
C PRO A 19 6.10 21.90 -28.28
N LEU A 20 5.67 22.82 -27.42
CA LEU A 20 5.40 24.23 -27.78
C LEU A 20 6.71 25.01 -27.91
N SER A 21 7.17 25.23 -29.13
CA SER A 21 8.24 26.19 -29.47
C SER A 21 7.64 27.54 -29.91
N PRO A 22 8.30 28.68 -29.61
CA PRO A 22 7.77 29.99 -29.93
C PRO A 22 7.87 30.32 -31.43
N LEU A 23 6.79 30.89 -31.98
CA LEU A 23 6.67 31.28 -33.39
C LEU A 23 7.53 32.52 -33.74
N PRO A 24 8.04 32.61 -34.98
CA PRO A 24 8.86 33.73 -35.42
C PRO A 24 8.03 35.01 -35.65
N THR A 25 8.69 36.15 -35.49
CA THR A 25 8.08 37.48 -35.65
C THR A 25 8.01 37.90 -37.12
N LEU A 26 6.84 38.40 -37.55
CA LEU A 26 6.62 39.01 -38.88
C LEU A 26 6.18 40.48 -38.75
N PRO A 27 6.50 41.34 -39.74
CA PRO A 27 6.51 42.79 -39.56
C PRO A 27 5.19 43.52 -39.90
N ARG A 28 5.16 44.73 -39.36
CA ARG A 28 4.20 45.85 -39.44
C ARG A 28 3.23 45.89 -40.64
N SER A 29 1.97 45.53 -40.37
CA SER A 29 0.77 46.24 -40.84
C SER A 29 -0.24 46.35 -39.68
N ARG A 30 0.11 47.17 -38.67
CA ARG A 30 -0.47 47.12 -37.32
C ARG A 30 -1.78 47.88 -37.13
N PHE A 31 -2.43 48.41 -38.16
CA PHE A 31 -3.70 49.13 -37.98
C PHE A 31 -4.90 48.36 -38.54
N ALA A 32 -4.82 47.93 -39.80
CA ALA A 32 -5.87 47.12 -40.42
C ALA A 32 -6.02 45.75 -39.74
N ILE A 33 -4.90 45.10 -39.40
CA ILE A 33 -4.91 43.80 -38.71
C ILE A 33 -5.51 43.94 -37.30
N LYS A 34 -5.24 45.05 -36.58
CA LYS A 34 -5.83 45.25 -35.25
C LYS A 34 -7.33 45.47 -35.30
N LEU A 35 -7.85 46.15 -36.32
CA LEU A 35 -9.29 46.32 -36.51
C LEU A 35 -9.97 45.01 -36.89
N VAL A 36 -9.35 44.21 -37.77
CA VAL A 36 -9.87 42.89 -38.14
C VAL A 36 -9.81 41.94 -36.94
N ILE A 37 -8.72 41.92 -36.17
CA ILE A 37 -8.61 41.11 -34.95
C ILE A 37 -9.63 41.56 -33.90
N ALA A 38 -9.79 42.88 -33.67
CA ALA A 38 -10.77 43.37 -32.71
C ALA A 38 -12.21 43.03 -33.14
N ALA A 39 -12.53 43.14 -34.44
CA ALA A 39 -13.83 42.74 -34.98
C ALA A 39 -14.05 41.23 -34.87
N CYS A 40 -13.03 40.41 -35.15
CA CYS A 40 -13.10 38.96 -34.98
C CYS A 40 -13.24 38.56 -33.50
N ILE A 41 -12.53 39.23 -32.58
CA ILE A 41 -12.65 39.00 -31.13
C ILE A 41 -14.04 39.41 -30.64
N LEU A 42 -14.59 40.53 -31.11
CA LEU A 42 -15.93 40.96 -30.72
C LEU A 42 -16.98 40.00 -31.28
N LEU A 43 -16.82 39.55 -32.53
CA LEU A 43 -17.71 38.59 -33.16
C LEU A 43 -17.63 37.22 -32.47
N THR A 44 -16.43 36.77 -32.07
CA THR A 44 -16.28 35.54 -31.27
C THR A 44 -16.84 35.73 -29.88
N LEU A 45 -16.67 36.88 -29.22
CA LEU A 45 -17.27 37.12 -27.89
C LEU A 45 -18.80 37.13 -27.97
N VAL A 46 -19.37 37.77 -29.00
CA VAL A 46 -20.83 37.87 -29.18
C VAL A 46 -21.43 36.52 -29.57
N THR A 47 -20.74 35.70 -30.39
CA THR A 47 -21.19 34.33 -30.67
C THR A 47 -20.98 33.40 -29.48
N SER A 48 -19.90 33.55 -28.71
CA SER A 48 -19.68 32.80 -27.46
C SER A 48 -20.73 33.14 -26.40
N ILE A 49 -21.08 34.41 -26.22
CA ILE A 49 -22.09 34.85 -25.25
C ILE A 49 -23.51 34.47 -25.72
N SER A 50 -23.76 34.47 -27.04
CA SER A 50 -25.05 34.04 -27.61
C SER A 50 -25.24 32.52 -27.69
N LEU A 51 -24.17 31.73 -27.51
CA LEU A 51 -24.22 30.28 -27.28
C LEU A 51 -24.31 29.91 -25.79
N ILE A 52 -24.12 30.87 -24.88
CA ILE A 52 -24.44 30.69 -23.45
C ILE A 52 -25.92 31.02 -23.28
N GLY A 53 -26.76 30.09 -23.73
CA GLY A 53 -28.07 29.89 -23.12
C GLY A 53 -27.94 29.59 -21.62
N PRO A 54 -29.03 29.57 -20.84
CA PRO A 54 -28.97 29.32 -19.41
C PRO A 54 -28.10 28.10 -19.13
N VAL A 55 -27.13 28.28 -18.23
CA VAL A 55 -26.10 27.33 -17.80
C VAL A 55 -26.76 26.20 -17.00
N GLU A 56 -27.60 25.41 -17.68
CA GLU A 56 -28.28 24.23 -17.13
C GLU A 56 -28.10 22.99 -18.00
N ASN A 57 -27.42 23.08 -19.16
CA ASN A 57 -27.32 21.95 -20.09
C ASN A 57 -25.92 21.75 -20.71
N VAL A 58 -24.84 22.01 -19.97
CA VAL A 58 -23.49 21.56 -20.39
C VAL A 58 -23.33 20.09 -20.03
N ARG A 59 -23.60 19.24 -21.03
CA ARG A 59 -23.31 17.81 -21.09
C ARG A 59 -21.80 17.55 -21.13
N VAL A 60 -21.08 17.89 -20.06
CA VAL A 60 -19.80 17.25 -19.68
C VAL A 60 -20.06 15.97 -18.87
N LEU A 61 -21.33 15.62 -18.67
CA LEU A 61 -21.84 14.56 -17.80
C LEU A 61 -22.12 13.21 -18.50
N ASP A 62 -21.48 12.90 -19.63
CA ASP A 62 -21.64 11.59 -20.31
C ASP A 62 -20.32 10.82 -20.49
N LEU A 63 -19.16 11.42 -20.21
CA LEU A 63 -17.85 10.73 -20.23
C LEU A 63 -17.46 10.11 -18.87
N LEU A 64 -18.15 10.52 -17.81
CA LEU A 64 -18.01 9.98 -16.45
C LEU A 64 -19.30 9.29 -15.98
N LYS A 65 -20.12 8.78 -16.91
CA LYS A 65 -21.14 7.80 -16.55
C LYS A 65 -20.41 6.53 -16.12
N SER A 66 -20.21 6.44 -14.80
CA SER A 66 -19.84 5.21 -14.10
C SER A 66 -20.65 4.08 -14.71
N ALA A 67 -19.96 3.04 -15.21
CA ALA A 67 -20.63 1.79 -15.53
C ALA A 67 -21.38 1.40 -14.25
N SER A 68 -22.71 1.41 -14.32
CA SER A 68 -23.57 1.36 -13.14
C SER A 68 -23.39 0.02 -12.42
N SER A 69 -22.40 -0.07 -11.53
CA SER A 69 -22.49 -0.97 -10.39
C SER A 69 -23.79 -0.59 -9.68
N PRO A 70 -24.68 -1.55 -9.38
CA PRO A 70 -25.92 -1.24 -8.70
C PRO A 70 -25.57 -0.44 -7.44
N PRO A 71 -26.28 0.67 -7.17
CA PRO A 71 -25.82 1.74 -6.27
C PRO A 71 -25.60 1.33 -4.79
N ASN A 72 -25.73 0.05 -4.44
CA ASN A 72 -25.67 -0.46 -3.07
C ASN A 72 -24.87 -1.77 -2.91
N GLU A 73 -24.17 -2.27 -3.93
CA GLU A 73 -23.31 -3.44 -3.68
C GLU A 73 -22.12 -3.05 -2.80
N PRO A 74 -21.89 -3.76 -1.67
CA PRO A 74 -20.75 -3.50 -0.80
C PRO A 74 -19.44 -3.89 -1.48
N ILE A 75 -18.33 -3.35 -0.98
CA ILE A 75 -17.01 -3.87 -1.34
C ILE A 75 -16.90 -5.32 -0.86
N PRO A 76 -16.47 -6.28 -1.70
CA PRO A 76 -16.32 -7.67 -1.27
C PRO A 76 -15.44 -7.82 -0.03
N SER A 77 -15.81 -8.72 0.89
CA SER A 77 -14.94 -9.08 2.03
C SER A 77 -13.91 -10.10 1.59
N ILE A 78 -13.06 -9.73 0.63
CA ILE A 78 -11.98 -10.55 0.08
C ILE A 78 -10.67 -9.85 0.39
N ILE A 79 -9.66 -10.57 0.85
CA ILE A 79 -8.36 -9.98 1.20
C ILE A 79 -7.33 -10.35 0.15
N HIS A 80 -6.45 -9.41 -0.16
CA HIS A 80 -5.33 -9.57 -1.09
C HIS A 80 -4.01 -9.20 -0.39
N TYR A 81 -3.05 -10.11 -0.43
CA TYR A 81 -1.65 -9.89 -0.09
C TYR A 81 -0.77 -10.16 -1.31
N VAL A 82 0.37 -9.48 -1.42
CA VAL A 82 1.42 -9.83 -2.40
C VAL A 82 2.61 -10.44 -1.66
N PHE A 83 3.06 -11.61 -2.11
CA PHE A 83 4.27 -12.25 -1.61
C PHE A 83 5.02 -12.88 -2.79
N ILE A 84 6.07 -12.20 -3.25
CA ILE A 84 6.86 -12.59 -4.41
C ILE A 84 8.32 -12.83 -4.03
N LYS A 85 9.04 -13.59 -4.85
CA LYS A 85 10.46 -13.86 -4.70
C LYS A 85 11.29 -12.58 -4.75
N LYS A 86 12.34 -12.52 -3.93
CA LYS A 86 13.37 -11.47 -4.04
C LYS A 86 14.35 -11.77 -5.17
N ASP A 87 14.67 -13.06 -5.32
CA ASP A 87 15.59 -13.63 -6.28
C ASP A 87 15.15 -15.08 -6.62
N ALA A 88 15.83 -15.72 -7.58
CA ALA A 88 15.44 -17.04 -8.07
C ALA A 88 15.44 -18.14 -6.99
N ASP A 89 16.32 -18.00 -5.99
CA ASP A 89 16.58 -19.00 -4.95
C ASP A 89 15.82 -18.72 -3.64
N SER A 90 15.06 -17.62 -3.59
CA SER A 90 14.26 -17.21 -2.45
C SER A 90 13.31 -18.32 -2.03
N VAL A 91 13.33 -18.70 -0.75
CA VAL A 91 12.36 -19.65 -0.16
C VAL A 91 11.22 -18.92 0.53
N ILE A 92 10.04 -19.53 0.55
CA ILE A 92 8.87 -18.99 1.27
C ILE A 92 9.19 -19.02 2.78
N LYS A 93 9.26 -17.84 3.38
CA LYS A 93 9.46 -17.67 4.82
C LYS A 93 8.56 -16.56 5.33
N PHE A 94 7.77 -16.86 6.35
CA PHE A 94 6.91 -15.91 7.03
C PHE A 94 7.31 -15.77 8.49
N PRO A 95 7.64 -14.57 8.99
CA PRO A 95 7.82 -14.34 10.41
C PRO A 95 6.47 -14.40 11.16
N PHE A 96 6.52 -14.40 12.50
CA PHE A 96 5.33 -14.31 13.34
C PHE A 96 4.43 -13.12 12.96
N ALA A 97 5.02 -11.98 12.60
CA ALA A 97 4.29 -10.78 12.15
C ALA A 97 3.31 -11.08 10.98
N SER A 98 3.71 -11.92 10.02
CA SER A 98 2.87 -12.31 8.90
C SER A 98 1.69 -13.19 9.35
N PHE A 99 1.91 -14.10 10.29
CA PHE A 99 0.83 -14.89 10.87
C PHE A 99 -0.13 -14.02 11.70
N LEU A 100 0.42 -13.03 12.42
CA LEU A 100 -0.33 -12.06 13.21
C LEU A 100 -1.29 -11.24 12.36
N THR A 101 -0.84 -10.65 11.23
CA THR A 101 -1.75 -9.89 10.35
C THR A 101 -2.81 -10.78 9.70
N LEU A 102 -2.45 -12.00 9.28
CA LEU A 102 -3.40 -12.95 8.69
C LEU A 102 -4.51 -13.33 9.68
N PHE A 103 -4.14 -13.61 10.93
CA PHE A 103 -5.11 -13.96 11.96
C PHE A 103 -5.97 -12.74 12.36
N ALA A 104 -5.37 -11.56 12.51
CA ALA A 104 -6.11 -10.32 12.77
C ALA A 104 -7.15 -10.04 11.66
N SER A 105 -6.76 -10.31 10.41
CA SER A 105 -7.65 -10.25 9.26
C SER A 105 -8.83 -11.20 9.38
N VAL A 106 -8.60 -12.48 9.70
CA VAL A 106 -9.69 -13.45 9.91
C VAL A 106 -10.60 -13.04 11.08
N MET A 107 -10.01 -12.59 12.18
CA MET A 107 -10.72 -12.18 13.39
C MET A 107 -11.64 -10.98 13.17
N TYR A 108 -11.11 -9.90 12.58
CA TYR A 108 -11.83 -8.62 12.49
C TYR A 108 -12.58 -8.45 11.17
N ILE A 109 -11.96 -8.80 10.04
CA ILE A 109 -12.54 -8.59 8.71
C ILE A 109 -13.54 -9.70 8.38
N LYS A 110 -13.27 -10.93 8.82
CA LYS A 110 -14.05 -12.13 8.48
C LYS A 110 -14.18 -12.28 6.96
N PRO A 111 -13.05 -12.47 6.26
CA PRO A 111 -13.04 -12.56 4.82
C PRO A 111 -13.75 -13.83 4.34
N THR A 112 -14.35 -13.76 3.16
CA THR A 112 -14.86 -14.94 2.44
C THR A 112 -13.74 -15.67 1.71
N GLN A 113 -12.66 -14.96 1.36
CA GLN A 113 -11.49 -15.51 0.69
C GLN A 113 -10.27 -14.61 0.97
N ILE A 114 -9.08 -15.21 1.02
CA ILE A 114 -7.78 -14.55 1.11
C ILE A 114 -6.95 -15.01 -0.09
N TYR A 115 -6.45 -14.06 -0.87
CA TYR A 115 -5.53 -14.29 -1.96
C TYR A 115 -4.11 -13.89 -1.54
N ILE A 116 -3.15 -14.80 -1.72
CA ILE A 116 -1.74 -14.44 -1.76
C ILE A 116 -1.29 -14.48 -3.22
N HIS A 117 -1.04 -13.31 -3.78
CA HIS A 117 -0.50 -13.13 -5.12
C HIS A 117 1.00 -13.43 -5.12
N THR A 118 1.42 -14.41 -5.91
CA THR A 118 2.77 -14.96 -5.81
C THR A 118 3.32 -15.49 -7.12
N ASP A 119 4.65 -15.47 -7.28
CA ASP A 119 5.39 -16.14 -8.36
C ASP A 119 6.04 -17.48 -7.91
N TYR A 120 5.76 -17.91 -6.67
CA TYR A 120 6.07 -19.26 -6.21
C TYR A 120 5.15 -20.30 -6.86
N ASN A 121 5.72 -21.44 -7.26
CA ASN A 121 4.96 -22.54 -7.83
C ASN A 121 4.35 -23.46 -6.76
N GLU A 122 3.43 -24.33 -7.17
CA GLU A 122 2.72 -25.25 -6.26
C GLU A 122 3.64 -26.18 -5.46
N THR A 123 4.79 -26.57 -6.03
CA THR A 123 5.76 -27.45 -5.35
C THR A 123 6.47 -26.69 -4.24
N GLU A 124 6.87 -25.44 -4.49
CA GLU A 124 7.50 -24.58 -3.49
C GLU A 124 6.55 -24.28 -2.33
N ILE A 125 5.29 -23.96 -2.64
CA ILE A 125 4.23 -23.74 -1.64
C ILE A 125 3.99 -24.99 -0.80
N ARG A 126 3.88 -26.16 -1.43
CA ARG A 126 3.71 -27.45 -0.73
C ARG A 126 4.92 -27.80 0.12
N ASN A 127 6.13 -27.52 -0.36
CA ASN A 127 7.34 -27.76 0.42
C ASN A 127 7.37 -26.86 1.65
N ALA A 128 7.03 -25.57 1.51
CA ALA A 128 6.94 -24.64 2.63
C ALA A 128 5.84 -25.03 3.64
N SER A 129 4.72 -25.58 3.17
CA SER A 129 3.63 -26.02 4.05
C SER A 129 4.01 -27.21 4.95
N ILE A 130 4.97 -28.03 4.51
CA ILE A 130 5.45 -29.22 5.24
C ILE A 130 6.74 -28.91 6.02
N ARG A 131 7.69 -28.24 5.37
CA ARG A 131 9.09 -28.08 5.84
C ARG A 131 9.45 -26.66 6.25
N GLY A 132 8.61 -25.66 5.94
CA GLY A 132 8.85 -24.29 6.40
C GLY A 132 8.88 -24.21 7.92
N ASP A 133 9.39 -23.12 8.48
CA ASP A 133 9.40 -22.91 9.93
C ASP A 133 7.97 -22.87 10.52
N ARG A 134 7.88 -22.82 11.86
CA ARG A 134 6.59 -22.82 12.58
C ARG A 134 5.61 -21.79 12.01
N TRP A 135 6.06 -20.56 11.77
CA TRP A 135 5.21 -19.44 11.38
C TRP A 135 4.84 -19.49 9.90
N THR A 136 5.77 -19.93 9.06
CA THR A 136 5.51 -20.27 7.66
C THR A 136 4.41 -21.31 7.58
N ARG A 137 4.54 -22.44 8.28
CA ARG A 137 3.48 -23.45 8.31
C ARG A 137 2.18 -22.91 8.88
N ALA A 138 2.22 -22.02 9.89
CA ALA A 138 1.03 -21.41 10.45
C ALA A 138 0.28 -20.54 9.42
N VAL A 139 0.99 -19.69 8.66
CA VAL A 139 0.38 -18.87 7.58
C VAL A 139 -0.29 -19.76 6.54
N ILE A 140 0.39 -20.83 6.10
CA ILE A 140 -0.11 -21.67 5.01
C ILE A 140 -1.26 -22.59 5.46
N ASN A 141 -1.18 -23.14 6.67
CA ASN A 141 -2.01 -24.28 7.06
C ASN A 141 -3.14 -23.95 8.05
N THR A 142 -3.17 -22.76 8.67
CA THR A 142 -4.18 -22.46 9.71
C THR A 142 -5.57 -22.22 9.11
N PHE A 143 -5.65 -21.60 7.93
CA PHE A 143 -6.92 -21.23 7.29
C PHE A 143 -7.00 -21.77 5.84
N PRO A 144 -6.85 -23.09 5.62
CA PRO A 144 -6.69 -23.65 4.27
C PRO A 144 -7.94 -23.46 3.41
N GLU A 145 -9.13 -23.39 4.02
CA GLU A 145 -10.40 -23.17 3.31
C GLU A 145 -10.60 -21.71 2.87
N LEU A 146 -9.87 -20.77 3.48
CA LEU A 146 -9.94 -19.34 3.14
C LEU A 146 -8.76 -18.89 2.28
N LEU A 147 -7.65 -19.63 2.27
CA LEU A 147 -6.41 -19.21 1.63
C LEU A 147 -6.29 -19.77 0.21
N GLN A 148 -6.13 -18.88 -0.77
CA GLN A 148 -5.85 -19.23 -2.16
C GLN A 148 -4.54 -18.60 -2.62
N TRP A 149 -3.64 -19.44 -3.11
CA TRP A 149 -2.43 -19.01 -3.81
C TRP A 149 -2.80 -18.64 -5.24
N HIS A 150 -2.53 -17.39 -5.60
CA HIS A 150 -2.83 -16.89 -6.93
C HIS A 150 -1.51 -16.59 -7.64
N GLY A 151 -1.18 -17.44 -8.62
CA GLY A 151 0.00 -17.30 -9.45
C GLY A 151 -0.03 -15.99 -10.25
N VAL A 152 1.06 -15.22 -10.23
CA VAL A 152 1.21 -13.97 -10.98
C VAL A 152 2.51 -13.97 -11.78
N ILE A 153 2.53 -13.15 -12.83
CA ILE A 153 3.76 -12.81 -13.56
C ILE A 153 4.27 -11.51 -12.97
N VAL A 154 5.52 -11.51 -12.52
CA VAL A 154 6.14 -10.32 -11.93
C VAL A 154 6.56 -9.36 -13.05
N PRO A 155 6.11 -8.09 -13.02
CA PRO A 155 6.49 -7.13 -14.05
C PRO A 155 7.94 -6.69 -13.86
N GLU A 156 8.72 -6.75 -14.94
CA GLU A 156 10.13 -6.32 -14.95
C GLU A 156 10.30 -4.90 -15.52
N PHE A 157 9.35 -4.44 -16.32
CA PHE A 157 9.40 -3.16 -17.02
C PHE A 157 8.03 -2.47 -17.01
N ALA A 158 8.06 -1.14 -17.00
CA ALA A 158 6.90 -0.26 -17.17
C ALA A 158 7.34 1.08 -17.82
N GLY A 159 6.47 2.08 -17.77
CA GLY A 159 6.69 3.41 -18.36
C GLY A 159 6.09 3.56 -19.76
N PRO A 160 6.09 4.77 -20.34
CA PRO A 160 5.39 5.08 -21.59
C PRO A 160 5.75 4.19 -22.78
N ASN A 161 6.94 3.58 -22.76
CA ASN A 161 7.45 2.71 -23.81
C ASN A 161 7.96 1.36 -23.27
N GLU A 162 7.50 0.93 -22.07
CA GLU A 162 7.95 -0.31 -21.41
C GLU A 162 9.47 -0.44 -21.28
N ASN A 163 10.16 0.70 -21.14
CA ASN A 163 11.62 0.76 -21.11
C ASN A 163 12.20 1.11 -19.74
N GLN A 164 11.34 1.39 -18.76
CA GLN A 164 11.76 1.67 -17.39
C GLN A 164 11.77 0.37 -16.58
N ARG A 165 12.94 -0.06 -16.13
CA ARG A 165 13.08 -1.25 -15.27
C ARG A 165 12.44 -1.02 -13.91
N ILE A 166 11.70 -2.01 -13.43
CA ILE A 166 11.13 -2.05 -12.08
C ILE A 166 12.07 -2.88 -11.19
N SER A 167 13.09 -2.24 -10.63
CA SER A 167 14.13 -2.97 -9.87
C SER A 167 13.68 -3.36 -8.45
N ALA A 168 12.98 -2.46 -7.75
CA ALA A 168 12.58 -2.67 -6.37
C ALA A 168 11.38 -3.64 -6.26
N ILE A 169 11.47 -4.63 -5.37
CA ILE A 169 10.38 -5.60 -5.12
C ILE A 169 9.09 -4.90 -4.65
N GLN A 170 9.23 -3.78 -3.93
CA GLN A 170 8.10 -2.96 -3.48
C GLN A 170 7.37 -2.34 -4.68
N HIS A 171 8.10 -1.83 -5.67
CA HIS A 171 7.50 -1.35 -6.91
C HIS A 171 6.86 -2.49 -7.72
N LYS A 172 7.46 -3.68 -7.76
CA LYS A 172 6.83 -4.85 -8.41
C LYS A 172 5.50 -5.20 -7.75
N SER A 173 5.46 -5.20 -6.41
CA SER A 173 4.26 -5.43 -5.61
C SER A 173 3.17 -4.37 -5.88
N ASP A 174 3.55 -3.11 -6.06
CA ASP A 174 2.64 -2.02 -6.42
C ASP A 174 1.83 -2.32 -7.69
N PHE A 175 2.41 -2.97 -8.70
CA PHE A 175 1.67 -3.35 -9.92
C PHE A 175 0.75 -4.54 -9.66
N ILE A 176 1.29 -5.59 -9.05
CA ILE A 176 0.58 -6.85 -8.81
C ILE A 176 -0.67 -6.63 -7.96
N ARG A 177 -0.60 -5.79 -6.91
CA ARG A 177 -1.76 -5.52 -6.04
C ARG A 177 -2.92 -4.90 -6.80
N TRP A 178 -2.63 -3.94 -7.68
CA TRP A 178 -3.66 -3.24 -8.45
C TRP A 178 -4.24 -4.12 -9.54
N GLU A 179 -3.39 -4.88 -10.25
CA GLU A 179 -3.84 -5.84 -11.25
C GLU A 179 -4.75 -6.91 -10.63
N GLY A 180 -4.34 -7.48 -9.50
CA GLY A 180 -5.11 -8.50 -8.79
C GLY A 180 -6.46 -7.97 -8.27
N ILE A 181 -6.43 -6.89 -7.50
CA ILE A 181 -7.64 -6.38 -6.85
C ILE A 181 -8.58 -5.67 -7.82
N SER A 182 -8.10 -5.15 -8.96
CA SER A 182 -8.96 -4.47 -9.93
C SER A 182 -10.03 -5.40 -10.50
N GLN A 183 -9.73 -6.69 -10.68
CA GLN A 183 -10.65 -7.64 -11.30
C GLN A 183 -11.62 -8.23 -10.27
N ILE A 184 -11.13 -8.55 -9.07
CA ILE A 184 -11.86 -9.28 -8.04
C ILE A 184 -12.60 -8.31 -7.10
N GLY A 185 -12.00 -7.14 -6.83
CA GLY A 185 -12.39 -6.27 -5.74
C GLY A 185 -12.07 -6.87 -4.39
N GLY A 186 -12.14 -6.05 -3.34
CA GLY A 186 -11.87 -6.49 -1.98
C GLY A 186 -11.07 -5.46 -1.18
N ILE A 187 -10.18 -5.98 -0.36
CA ILE A 187 -9.34 -5.27 0.59
C ILE A 187 -7.89 -5.68 0.29
N TYR A 188 -7.06 -4.73 -0.08
CA TYR A 188 -5.62 -4.94 -0.17
C TYR A 188 -4.96 -4.61 1.16
N LEU A 189 -4.02 -5.45 1.60
CA LEU A 189 -3.19 -5.24 2.78
C LEU A 189 -1.73 -5.63 2.45
N ASP A 190 -0.78 -4.77 2.81
CA ASP A 190 0.62 -5.15 2.95
C ASP A 190 0.80 -6.06 4.17
N TRP A 191 1.89 -6.84 4.20
CA TRP A 191 2.18 -7.78 5.29
C TRP A 191 2.49 -7.13 6.64
N ASP A 192 2.68 -5.81 6.67
CA ASP A 192 2.88 -4.99 7.85
C ASP A 192 1.64 -4.12 8.18
N VAL A 193 0.48 -4.43 7.59
CA VAL A 193 -0.80 -3.80 7.94
C VAL A 193 -1.62 -4.73 8.82
N PHE A 194 -2.00 -4.28 10.01
CA PHE A 194 -2.73 -5.07 11.01
C PHE A 194 -4.15 -4.52 11.21
N PRO A 195 -5.21 -5.28 10.89
CA PRO A 195 -6.57 -4.89 11.24
C PRO A 195 -6.79 -4.84 12.76
N LEU A 196 -7.37 -3.74 13.25
CA LEU A 196 -7.63 -3.53 14.68
C LEU A 196 -9.12 -3.56 15.03
N ARG A 197 -10.01 -3.55 14.03
CA ARG A 197 -11.47 -3.61 14.21
C ARG A 197 -12.19 -4.05 12.94
N PRO A 198 -13.50 -4.39 13.02
CA PRO A 198 -14.28 -4.74 11.83
C PRO A 198 -14.32 -3.64 10.78
N LEU A 199 -14.07 -4.01 9.53
CA LEU A 199 -14.17 -3.12 8.36
C LEU A 199 -15.58 -3.05 7.78
N THR A 200 -16.54 -3.85 8.29
CA THR A 200 -17.90 -3.94 7.78
C THR A 200 -18.58 -2.58 7.55
N PRO A 201 -18.46 -1.55 8.43
CA PRO A 201 -19.03 -0.23 8.16
C PRO A 201 -18.44 0.44 6.91
N LEU A 202 -17.14 0.26 6.65
CA LEU A 202 -16.46 0.84 5.49
C LEU A 202 -16.81 0.07 4.20
N LEU A 203 -16.87 -1.26 4.26
CA LEU A 203 -17.28 -2.10 3.12
C LEU A 203 -18.72 -1.80 2.67
N ASN A 204 -19.60 -1.44 3.61
CA ASN A 204 -21.01 -1.09 3.37
C ASN A 204 -21.25 0.43 3.25
N SER A 205 -20.21 1.24 3.13
CA SER A 205 -20.33 2.70 3.08
C SER A 205 -20.99 3.24 1.80
N GLY A 206 -21.12 2.40 0.76
CA GLY A 206 -21.65 2.76 -0.55
C GLY A 206 -20.58 3.19 -1.56
N PHE A 207 -19.39 3.58 -1.09
CA PHE A 207 -18.29 4.04 -1.95
C PHE A 207 -17.66 2.90 -2.77
N ALA A 208 -17.26 3.21 -4.00
CA ALA A 208 -16.59 2.27 -4.91
C ALA A 208 -15.14 2.01 -4.50
N PHE A 209 -14.47 2.99 -3.90
CA PHE A 209 -13.13 2.90 -3.35
C PHE A 209 -13.07 3.60 -1.99
N VAL A 210 -12.37 2.97 -1.04
CA VAL A 210 -12.09 3.54 0.28
C VAL A 210 -10.60 3.38 0.55
N GLY A 211 -9.92 4.50 0.81
CA GLY A 211 -8.51 4.53 1.19
C GLY A 211 -8.29 5.46 2.37
N GLY A 212 -7.20 5.27 3.11
CA GLY A 212 -6.76 6.19 4.15
C GLY A 212 -5.56 7.00 3.70
N ARG A 213 -5.35 8.17 4.29
CA ARG A 213 -4.09 8.89 4.14
C ARG A 213 -2.96 8.21 4.94
N GLN A 214 -1.74 8.49 4.55
CA GLN A 214 -0.52 8.26 5.33
C GLN A 214 0.29 9.56 5.40
N TYR A 215 1.34 9.57 6.22
CA TYR A 215 2.35 10.63 6.15
C TYR A 215 3.00 10.63 4.76
N GLY A 216 3.23 11.80 4.16
CA GLY A 216 4.12 11.89 3.00
C GLY A 216 5.58 11.97 3.46
N GLY A 217 6.51 11.90 2.51
CA GLY A 217 7.96 11.67 2.67
C GLY A 217 8.71 12.46 3.76
N ALA A 218 10.02 12.22 3.88
CA ALA A 218 10.95 12.88 4.81
C ALA A 218 10.96 14.43 4.81
N GLY A 219 10.33 15.08 3.83
CA GLY A 219 10.14 16.53 3.80
C GLY A 219 8.87 17.04 4.47
N GLU A 220 7.97 16.18 4.94
CA GLU A 220 6.73 16.60 5.60
C GLU A 220 6.94 16.63 7.12
N ASP A 221 6.98 17.84 7.69
CA ASP A 221 7.09 18.16 9.12
C ASP A 221 5.89 17.70 9.98
N GLY A 222 5.13 16.71 9.52
CA GLY A 222 3.93 16.19 10.15
C GLY A 222 2.69 17.07 10.01
N GLN A 223 2.78 18.23 9.31
CA GLN A 223 1.66 19.18 9.15
C GLN A 223 0.84 19.03 7.86
N ILE A 224 1.29 18.22 6.90
CA ILE A 224 0.54 17.96 5.66
C ILE A 224 -0.33 16.70 5.82
N ASN A 225 -1.58 16.78 5.32
CA ASN A 225 -2.45 15.62 5.15
C ASN A 225 -1.95 14.83 3.94
N GLY A 226 -0.91 14.00 4.16
CA GLY A 226 -0.11 13.32 3.15
C GLY A 226 -0.86 12.42 2.15
N THR A 227 -0.12 11.55 1.47
CA THR A 227 -0.62 10.78 0.32
C THR A 227 -1.61 9.69 0.70
N ILE A 228 -2.36 9.18 -0.27
CA ILE A 228 -3.14 7.94 -0.10
C ILE A 228 -2.18 6.78 0.22
N ASN A 229 -2.55 5.98 1.22
CA ASN A 229 -1.84 4.77 1.60
C ASN A 229 -2.08 3.68 0.55
N ASN A 230 -1.00 3.24 -0.11
CA ASN A 230 -1.04 2.16 -1.11
C ASN A 230 -0.82 0.76 -0.50
N GLY A 231 -0.47 0.68 0.78
CA GLY A 231 -0.36 -0.57 1.53
C GLY A 231 -1.70 -1.05 2.11
N ALA A 232 -2.73 -0.19 2.13
CA ALA A 232 -4.05 -0.55 2.65
C ALA A 232 -5.17 0.22 1.97
N PHE A 233 -6.04 -0.48 1.25
CA PHE A 233 -7.21 0.13 0.62
C PHE A 233 -8.29 -0.90 0.30
N MET A 234 -9.48 -0.42 -0.06
CA MET A 234 -10.64 -1.24 -0.38
C MET A 234 -11.27 -0.77 -1.70
N THR A 235 -11.68 -1.68 -2.55
CA THR A 235 -12.30 -1.33 -3.84
C THR A 235 -13.32 -2.35 -4.31
N LYS A 236 -14.39 -1.88 -4.93
CA LYS A 236 -15.27 -2.73 -5.76
C LYS A 236 -14.48 -3.28 -6.95
N PRO A 237 -14.85 -4.47 -7.48
CA PRO A 237 -14.31 -4.95 -8.73
C PRO A 237 -14.56 -3.92 -9.83
N ASN A 238 -13.55 -3.67 -10.64
CA ASN A 238 -13.57 -2.74 -11.76
C ASN A 238 -14.04 -1.32 -11.39
N SER A 239 -13.76 -0.84 -10.17
CA SER A 239 -14.08 0.56 -9.79
C SER A 239 -13.37 1.58 -10.69
N THR A 240 -13.88 2.81 -10.76
CA THR A 240 -13.24 3.86 -11.57
C THR A 240 -11.81 4.13 -11.11
N MET A 241 -11.57 4.15 -9.80
CA MET A 241 -10.24 4.24 -9.21
C MET A 241 -9.33 3.12 -9.72
N ALA A 242 -9.75 1.85 -9.57
CA ALA A 242 -8.94 0.70 -9.97
C ALA A 242 -8.59 0.70 -11.47
N ARG A 243 -9.57 1.00 -12.34
CA ARG A 243 -9.32 1.05 -13.80
C ARG A 243 -8.35 2.16 -14.18
N ILE A 244 -8.45 3.33 -13.55
CA ILE A 244 -7.55 4.44 -13.82
C ILE A 244 -6.15 4.11 -13.30
N VAL A 245 -6.01 3.63 -12.06
CA VAL A 245 -4.69 3.30 -11.50
C VAL A 245 -4.00 2.24 -12.34
N VAL A 246 -4.64 1.11 -12.67
CA VAL A 246 -4.03 0.08 -13.52
C VAL A 246 -3.58 0.66 -14.87
N ARG A 247 -4.37 1.54 -15.49
CA ARG A 247 -4.01 2.17 -16.76
C ARG A 247 -2.83 3.14 -16.62
N GLU A 248 -2.90 4.05 -15.65
CA GLU A 248 -1.98 5.17 -15.50
C GLU A 248 -0.67 4.76 -14.82
N GLN A 249 -0.68 3.75 -13.95
CA GLN A 249 0.51 3.28 -13.24
C GLN A 249 1.56 2.75 -14.21
N HIS A 250 1.13 1.95 -15.20
CA HIS A 250 2.00 1.47 -16.28
C HIS A 250 2.54 2.63 -17.12
N ALA A 251 1.68 3.55 -17.55
CA ALA A 251 2.07 4.66 -18.41
C ALA A 251 2.94 5.72 -17.70
N GLY A 252 2.71 5.97 -16.42
CA GLY A 252 3.34 7.03 -15.64
C GLY A 252 4.54 6.59 -14.81
N PHE A 253 4.90 5.30 -14.82
CA PHE A 253 6.04 4.81 -14.05
C PHE A 253 7.36 5.43 -14.54
N ASN A 254 8.06 6.07 -13.62
CA ASN A 254 9.33 6.75 -13.87
C ASN A 254 10.47 6.25 -12.97
N GLY A 255 10.24 5.18 -12.20
CA GLY A 255 11.21 4.60 -11.27
C GLY A 255 11.32 5.29 -9.90
N ALA A 256 10.71 6.45 -9.70
CA ALA A 256 10.78 7.17 -8.42
C ALA A 256 9.94 6.48 -7.33
N TRP A 257 10.48 6.39 -6.11
CA TRP A 257 9.84 5.71 -4.97
C TRP A 257 8.38 6.12 -4.74
N ALA A 258 8.12 7.42 -4.77
CA ALA A 258 6.81 7.97 -4.45
C ALA A 258 5.87 8.10 -5.66
N SER A 259 6.26 7.65 -6.87
CA SER A 259 5.54 7.95 -8.10
C SER A 259 4.10 7.42 -8.07
N ASN A 260 3.92 6.18 -7.60
CA ASN A 260 2.62 5.55 -7.55
C ASN A 260 1.72 6.16 -6.47
N LEU A 261 2.29 6.48 -5.30
CA LEU A 261 1.58 7.16 -4.21
C LEU A 261 1.04 8.53 -4.66
N HIS A 262 1.85 9.32 -5.36
CA HIS A 262 1.43 10.61 -5.90
C HIS A 262 0.33 10.47 -6.95
N LEU A 263 0.51 9.53 -7.90
CA LEU A 263 -0.48 9.24 -8.92
C LEU A 263 -1.83 8.87 -8.30
N MET A 264 -1.84 7.92 -7.38
CA MET A 264 -3.05 7.48 -6.68
C MET A 264 -3.71 8.62 -5.91
N THR A 265 -2.92 9.47 -5.25
CA THR A 265 -3.44 10.60 -4.49
C THR A 265 -4.16 11.58 -5.41
N VAL A 266 -3.55 11.96 -6.53
CA VAL A 266 -4.16 12.86 -7.51
C VAL A 266 -5.44 12.25 -8.10
N ILE A 267 -5.45 10.96 -8.42
CA ILE A 267 -6.66 10.29 -8.93
C ILE A 267 -7.76 10.30 -7.86
N ALA A 268 -7.45 9.91 -6.63
CA ALA A 268 -8.42 9.85 -5.53
C ALA A 268 -9.03 11.23 -5.23
N GLU A 269 -8.20 12.28 -5.19
CA GLU A 269 -8.65 13.65 -4.93
C GLU A 269 -9.50 14.24 -6.05
N HIS A 270 -9.31 13.81 -7.30
CA HIS A 270 -10.24 14.16 -8.37
C HIS A 270 -11.55 13.38 -8.27
N LEU A 271 -11.48 12.08 -7.99
CA LEU A 271 -12.66 11.21 -7.94
C LEU A 271 -13.54 11.46 -6.70
N VAL A 272 -13.02 12.07 -5.62
CA VAL A 272 -13.83 12.42 -4.44
C VAL A 272 -15.00 13.37 -4.77
N THR A 273 -14.88 14.12 -5.86
CA THR A 273 -15.94 15.04 -6.33
C THR A 273 -17.09 14.30 -7.01
N ILE A 274 -16.91 13.02 -7.35
CA ILE A 274 -17.92 12.18 -7.97
C ILE A 274 -18.64 11.37 -6.88
N PRO A 275 -19.98 11.48 -6.77
CA PRO A 275 -20.73 10.81 -5.71
C PRO A 275 -20.45 9.31 -5.62
N ASN A 276 -20.11 8.84 -4.41
CA ASN A 276 -19.86 7.43 -4.10
C ASN A 276 -18.71 6.76 -4.86
N GLU A 277 -17.82 7.50 -5.53
CA GLU A 277 -16.64 6.88 -6.17
C GLU A 277 -15.51 6.67 -5.16
N VAL A 278 -15.11 7.71 -4.43
CA VAL A 278 -13.96 7.65 -3.51
C VAL A 278 -14.32 8.22 -2.14
N LEU A 279 -14.00 7.46 -1.08
CA LEU A 279 -13.95 7.92 0.30
C LEU A 279 -12.50 7.92 0.77
N ILE A 280 -12.00 9.09 1.19
CA ILE A 280 -10.67 9.25 1.78
C ILE A 280 -10.82 9.42 3.28
N LEU A 281 -10.25 8.49 4.05
CA LEU A 281 -10.20 8.53 5.50
C LEU A 281 -8.97 9.29 6.00
N ASP A 282 -9.06 9.80 7.22
CA ASP A 282 -7.94 10.44 7.92
C ASP A 282 -6.77 9.48 8.13
N ARG A 283 -5.56 10.02 8.28
CA ARG A 283 -4.34 9.23 8.49
C ARG A 283 -4.47 8.28 9.68
N ASN A 284 -5.09 8.73 10.78
CA ASN A 284 -5.21 7.91 11.98
C ASN A 284 -6.12 6.69 11.79
N SER A 285 -6.90 6.64 10.70
CA SER A 285 -7.72 5.49 10.38
C SER A 285 -6.91 4.31 9.87
N PHE A 286 -5.92 4.52 8.99
CA PHE A 286 -5.19 3.43 8.29
C PHE A 286 -3.67 3.44 8.53
N ALA A 287 -3.07 4.60 8.81
CA ALA A 287 -1.65 4.77 9.05
C ALA A 287 -1.42 5.80 10.17
N PRO A 288 -1.77 5.46 11.44
CA PRO A 288 -1.58 6.36 12.57
C PRO A 288 -0.10 6.57 12.95
N THR A 289 0.81 5.81 12.36
CA THR A 289 2.27 5.87 12.58
C THR A 289 3.00 6.20 11.28
N HIS A 290 4.32 6.38 11.34
CA HIS A 290 5.16 6.64 10.18
C HIS A 290 6.60 6.14 10.36
N TRP A 291 7.38 6.18 9.28
CA TRP A 291 8.75 5.66 9.21
C TRP A 291 9.84 6.52 9.89
N PHE A 292 9.51 7.63 10.56
CA PHE A 292 10.54 8.45 11.24
C PHE A 292 10.80 7.89 12.64
N PRO A 293 11.98 7.29 12.91
CA PRO A 293 12.20 6.50 14.13
C PRO A 293 11.93 7.27 15.42
N ASP A 294 12.52 8.45 15.55
CA ASP A 294 12.60 9.21 16.82
C ASP A 294 11.40 10.11 17.11
N SER A 295 10.32 9.97 16.36
CA SER A 295 9.12 10.78 16.54
C SER A 295 8.11 10.13 17.51
N PRO A 296 7.19 10.89 18.13
CA PRO A 296 6.17 10.32 19.01
C PRO A 296 5.16 9.37 18.32
N GLN A 297 5.11 9.33 16.99
CA GLN A 297 4.33 8.38 16.18
C GLN A 297 5.23 7.50 15.29
N GLY A 298 6.52 7.47 15.61
CA GLY A 298 7.57 6.79 14.86
C GLY A 298 7.64 5.30 15.12
N THR A 299 8.52 4.63 14.38
CA THR A 299 8.71 3.18 14.48
C THR A 299 9.25 2.78 15.86
N GLU A 300 10.15 3.57 16.46
CA GLU A 300 10.70 3.24 17.78
C GLU A 300 9.67 3.39 18.89
N ALA A 301 8.86 4.45 18.83
CA ALA A 301 7.74 4.63 19.74
C ALA A 301 6.68 3.52 19.57
N LEU A 302 6.52 2.99 18.35
CA LEU A 302 5.58 1.91 18.06
C LEU A 302 6.03 0.57 18.65
N PHE A 303 7.25 0.13 18.33
CA PHE A 303 7.68 -1.25 18.59
C PHE A 303 8.38 -1.45 19.93
N ARG A 304 9.22 -0.51 20.39
CA ARG A 304 10.03 -0.74 21.58
C ARG A 304 9.18 -0.82 22.85
N PRO A 305 9.46 -1.80 23.73
CA PRO A 305 8.95 -1.80 25.09
C PRO A 305 9.31 -0.50 25.82
N GLN A 306 8.32 0.13 26.42
CA GLN A 306 8.44 1.37 27.15
C GLN A 306 8.69 1.10 28.64
N PRO A 307 9.51 1.92 29.31
CA PRO A 307 9.74 1.77 30.74
C PRO A 307 8.47 2.06 31.54
N GLY A 308 8.36 1.44 32.72
CA GLY A 308 7.25 1.66 33.65
C GLY A 308 6.22 0.53 33.65
N ARG A 309 4.99 0.86 34.07
CA ARG A 309 3.90 -0.14 34.17
C ARG A 309 3.36 -0.48 32.78
N PRO A 310 2.96 -1.74 32.53
CA PRO A 310 2.18 -2.10 31.35
C PRO A 310 0.92 -1.25 31.20
N SER A 311 0.49 -1.04 29.96
CA SER A 311 -0.83 -0.50 29.69
C SER A 311 -1.91 -1.44 30.25
N PRO A 312 -2.89 -0.95 31.02
CA PRO A 312 -3.97 -1.79 31.50
C PRO A 312 -4.83 -2.33 30.35
N GLU A 313 -5.43 -3.50 30.52
CA GLU A 313 -6.44 -3.99 29.57
C GLU A 313 -7.62 -2.99 29.46
N PRO A 314 -8.10 -2.73 28.22
CA PRO A 314 -9.23 -1.84 28.01
C PRO A 314 -10.48 -2.43 28.66
N ILE A 315 -11.28 -1.56 29.27
CA ILE A 315 -12.64 -1.91 29.68
C ILE A 315 -13.48 -1.91 28.41
N VAL A 316 -14.14 -3.03 28.15
CA VAL A 316 -15.04 -3.20 27.00
C VAL A 316 -16.44 -3.45 27.55
N THR A 317 -17.40 -2.61 27.18
CA THR A 317 -18.82 -2.88 27.43
C THR A 317 -19.47 -3.53 26.20
N ASN A 318 -20.34 -4.51 26.45
CA ASN A 318 -21.14 -5.11 25.39
C ASN A 318 -22.35 -4.21 25.08
N THR A 319 -22.11 -3.14 24.32
CA THR A 319 -23.14 -2.18 23.95
C THR A 319 -22.94 -1.67 22.52
N THR A 320 -24.05 -1.34 21.86
CA THR A 320 -24.06 -0.66 20.56
C THR A 320 -24.41 0.82 20.67
N ASP A 321 -24.64 1.32 21.89
CA ASP A 321 -24.95 2.71 22.17
C ASP A 321 -23.69 3.59 21.97
N PRO A 322 -23.68 4.49 20.98
CA PRO A 322 -22.51 5.32 20.69
C PRO A 322 -22.04 6.16 21.89
N MET A 323 -22.96 6.60 22.76
CA MET A 323 -22.58 7.42 23.92
C MET A 323 -21.81 6.59 24.95
N LYS A 324 -22.26 5.36 25.22
CA LYS A 324 -21.54 4.46 26.14
C LYS A 324 -20.20 4.01 25.58
N LEU A 325 -20.14 3.74 24.27
CA LEU A 325 -18.88 3.44 23.60
C LEU A 325 -17.90 4.62 23.71
N TYR A 326 -18.38 5.85 23.57
CA TYR A 326 -17.57 7.05 23.79
C TYR A 326 -17.09 7.18 25.25
N ASP A 327 -17.97 6.92 26.22
CA ASP A 327 -17.61 6.92 27.64
C ASP A 327 -16.51 5.89 27.96
N ASP A 328 -16.58 4.69 27.36
CA ASP A 328 -15.54 3.67 27.49
C ASP A 328 -14.20 4.14 26.89
N VAL A 329 -14.23 4.80 25.72
CA VAL A 329 -13.02 5.40 25.12
C VAL A 329 -12.41 6.44 26.06
N VAL A 330 -13.22 7.32 26.65
CA VAL A 330 -12.76 8.33 27.61
C VAL A 330 -12.20 7.67 28.87
N LEU A 331 -12.85 6.63 29.39
CA LEU A 331 -12.40 5.91 30.57
C LEU A 331 -11.06 5.20 30.33
N ASN A 332 -10.92 4.50 29.20
CA ASN A 332 -9.68 3.83 28.82
C ASN A 332 -8.55 4.84 28.58
N ARG A 333 -8.84 5.97 27.91
CA ARG A 333 -7.89 7.06 27.72
C ARG A 333 -7.38 7.68 29.04
N ARG A 334 -8.19 7.68 30.11
CA ARG A 334 -7.74 8.17 31.43
C ARG A 334 -6.89 7.14 32.20
N ARG A 335 -6.99 5.86 31.83
CA ARG A 335 -6.31 4.74 32.52
C ARG A 335 -5.00 4.34 31.84
N ARG A 336 -4.84 4.65 30.56
CA ARG A 336 -3.69 4.28 29.74
C ARG A 336 -2.34 4.73 30.31
N ALA A 337 -1.27 4.08 29.87
CA ALA A 337 0.08 4.55 30.18
C ALA A 337 0.37 5.88 29.46
N GLU A 338 1.28 6.70 30.00
CA GLU A 338 1.58 8.03 29.42
C GLU A 338 2.18 7.94 28.00
N TRP A 339 2.94 6.87 27.73
CA TRP A 339 3.56 6.57 26.44
C TRP A 339 2.59 5.98 25.40
N GLU A 340 1.37 5.62 25.81
CA GLU A 340 0.44 4.87 24.98
C GLU A 340 -0.21 5.75 23.89
N MET A 341 -0.06 5.32 22.64
CA MET A 341 -0.70 5.89 21.46
C MET A 341 -2.22 5.63 21.48
N ASP A 342 -2.99 6.57 20.94
CA ASP A 342 -4.44 6.41 20.81
C ASP A 342 -4.80 5.72 19.48
N PHE A 343 -5.15 4.44 19.53
CA PHE A 343 -5.65 3.70 18.37
C PHE A 343 -7.18 3.68 18.29
N SER A 344 -7.91 4.47 19.08
CA SER A 344 -9.37 4.42 19.16
C SER A 344 -10.08 4.80 17.85
N SER A 345 -9.43 5.51 16.93
CA SER A 345 -9.94 5.79 15.57
C SER A 345 -9.35 4.91 14.47
N THR A 346 -8.45 3.98 14.80
CA THR A 346 -7.66 3.20 13.84
C THR A 346 -8.36 1.91 13.43
N TYR A 347 -8.72 1.80 12.16
CA TYR A 347 -9.23 0.57 11.55
C TYR A 347 -8.11 -0.40 11.19
N LEU A 348 -7.07 0.13 10.57
CA LEU A 348 -5.90 -0.59 10.10
C LEU A 348 -4.67 0.11 10.65
N LEU A 349 -3.73 -0.65 11.20
CA LEU A 349 -2.42 -0.16 11.62
C LEU A 349 -1.40 -0.56 10.55
N HIS A 350 -1.07 0.36 9.64
CA HIS A 350 0.14 0.23 8.83
C HIS A 350 1.36 0.47 9.73
N ALA A 351 2.07 -0.61 10.08
CA ALA A 351 3.19 -0.64 11.01
C ALA A 351 4.52 -0.63 10.23
N PHE A 352 4.87 0.54 9.68
CA PHE A 352 6.05 0.74 8.86
C PHE A 352 7.32 0.17 9.50
N SER A 353 8.24 -0.33 8.67
CA SER A 353 9.53 -0.88 9.10
C SER A 353 9.43 -2.12 10.02
N THR A 354 8.33 -2.86 9.97
CA THR A 354 8.12 -4.11 10.73
C THR A 354 9.32 -5.07 10.63
N GLY A 355 9.97 -5.17 9.45
CA GLY A 355 11.12 -6.04 9.24
C GLY A 355 12.35 -5.71 10.09
N HIS A 356 12.51 -4.46 10.54
CA HIS A 356 13.62 -4.01 11.39
C HIS A 356 13.35 -4.16 12.89
N HIS A 357 12.15 -4.63 13.26
CA HIS A 357 11.68 -4.68 14.65
C HIS A 357 11.08 -6.05 15.02
N LEU A 358 11.41 -7.10 14.26
CA LEU A 358 10.87 -8.45 14.46
C LEU A 358 11.18 -9.00 15.87
N GLU A 359 12.27 -8.58 16.49
CA GLU A 359 12.65 -8.94 17.86
C GLU A 359 11.63 -8.47 18.92
N PHE A 360 10.85 -7.42 18.62
CA PHE A 360 9.79 -6.93 19.50
C PHE A 360 8.40 -7.45 19.11
N ILE A 361 8.28 -8.11 17.95
CA ILE A 361 7.02 -8.63 17.42
C ILE A 361 6.97 -10.13 17.71
N ASN A 362 6.63 -10.45 18.95
CA ASN A 362 6.45 -11.83 19.41
C ASN A 362 5.33 -11.92 20.46
N PRO A 363 4.71 -13.11 20.64
CA PRO A 363 3.65 -13.33 21.61
C PRO A 363 3.93 -12.79 23.01
N LYS A 364 5.12 -13.08 23.56
CA LYS A 364 5.51 -12.69 24.91
C LYS A 364 5.52 -11.17 25.08
N THR A 365 6.15 -10.47 24.14
CA THR A 365 6.26 -9.00 24.16
C THR A 365 4.90 -8.35 23.98
N ILE A 366 4.07 -8.85 23.06
CA ILE A 366 2.72 -8.30 22.82
C ILE A 366 1.82 -8.50 24.05
N LEU A 367 1.82 -9.70 24.64
CA LEU A 367 1.03 -10.01 25.84
C LEU A 367 1.48 -9.21 27.07
N SER A 368 2.74 -8.75 27.10
CA SER A 368 3.24 -7.87 28.17
C SER A 368 2.60 -6.48 28.17
N ARG A 369 2.01 -6.04 27.05
CA ARG A 369 1.42 -4.69 26.88
C ARG A 369 2.35 -3.55 27.27
N THR A 370 3.64 -3.69 26.95
CA THR A 370 4.68 -2.68 27.25
C THR A 370 5.08 -1.85 26.03
N SER A 371 4.68 -2.21 24.81
CA SER A 371 4.87 -1.40 23.60
C SER A 371 3.55 -0.98 22.97
N ASN A 372 3.56 0.04 22.12
CA ASN A 372 2.36 0.51 21.42
C ASN A 372 1.83 -0.52 20.43
N PHE A 373 2.73 -1.21 19.71
CA PHE A 373 2.38 -2.33 18.85
C PHE A 373 1.76 -3.48 19.66
N GLY A 374 2.34 -3.78 20.83
CA GLY A 374 1.81 -4.76 21.76
C GLY A 374 0.41 -4.40 22.26
N VAL A 375 0.17 -3.14 22.60
CA VAL A 375 -1.18 -2.65 23.00
C VAL A 375 -2.18 -2.78 21.86
N ALA A 376 -1.81 -2.37 20.64
CA ALA A 376 -2.68 -2.40 19.48
C ALA A 376 -3.09 -3.82 19.06
N THR A 377 -2.14 -4.76 19.12
CA THR A 377 -2.34 -6.14 18.64
C THR A 377 -2.65 -7.15 19.77
N TYR A 378 -2.77 -6.67 21.01
CA TYR A 378 -2.97 -7.49 22.21
C TYR A 378 -4.14 -8.46 22.09
N ASP A 379 -5.31 -7.98 21.67
CA ASP A 379 -6.53 -8.79 21.60
C ASP A 379 -6.39 -9.95 20.62
N VAL A 380 -5.64 -9.75 19.54
CA VAL A 380 -5.36 -10.76 18.52
C VAL A 380 -4.50 -11.88 19.11
N VAL A 381 -3.39 -11.53 19.77
CA VAL A 381 -2.47 -12.50 20.37
C VAL A 381 -3.11 -13.20 21.58
N LYS A 382 -3.90 -12.47 22.38
CA LYS A 382 -4.69 -13.04 23.46
C LYS A 382 -5.65 -14.12 22.92
N LYS A 383 -6.34 -13.83 21.82
CA LYS A 383 -7.24 -14.79 21.17
C LYS A 383 -6.49 -16.00 20.60
N MET A 384 -5.34 -15.80 19.96
CA MET A 384 -4.49 -16.91 19.48
C MET A 384 -4.08 -17.86 20.61
N ARG A 385 -3.75 -17.30 21.79
CA ARG A 385 -3.39 -18.09 22.98
C ARG A 385 -4.60 -18.86 23.52
N GLU A 386 -5.77 -18.21 23.58
CA GLU A 386 -7.03 -18.85 23.97
C GLU A 386 -7.43 -19.99 23.03
N ASP A 387 -7.10 -19.87 21.74
CA ASP A 387 -7.33 -20.90 20.71
C ASP A 387 -6.25 -22.01 20.71
N GLY A 388 -5.22 -21.89 21.55
CA GLY A 388 -4.13 -22.86 21.64
C GLY A 388 -3.17 -22.87 20.45
N LEU A 389 -3.16 -21.80 19.65
CA LEU A 389 -2.23 -21.65 18.51
C LEU A 389 -0.82 -21.23 18.94
N ILE A 390 -0.74 -20.59 20.11
CA ILE A 390 0.49 -20.12 20.74
C ILE A 390 0.43 -20.35 22.25
N THR A 391 1.59 -20.41 22.89
CA THR A 391 1.71 -20.52 24.35
C THR A 391 1.65 -19.16 25.04
N GLY A 392 2.15 -18.12 24.36
CA GLY A 392 2.34 -16.77 24.90
C GLY A 392 3.74 -16.53 25.47
N GLU A 393 4.60 -17.55 25.53
CA GLU A 393 5.98 -17.44 26.02
C GLU A 393 7.01 -17.34 24.88
N GLU A 394 6.56 -17.44 23.62
CA GLU A 394 7.41 -17.27 22.45
C GLU A 394 8.04 -15.87 22.44
N ASP A 395 9.37 -15.82 22.49
CA ASP A 395 10.16 -14.58 22.57
C ASP A 395 10.88 -14.24 21.26
N GLY A 396 10.57 -14.97 20.18
CA GLY A 396 11.19 -14.81 18.87
C GLY A 396 12.55 -15.50 18.73
N THR A 397 13.06 -16.15 19.78
CA THR A 397 14.37 -16.85 19.74
C THR A 397 14.26 -18.35 19.51
N GLU A 398 13.07 -18.87 19.15
CA GLU A 398 12.83 -20.31 18.97
C GLU A 398 13.92 -20.92 18.07
N LYS A 399 14.86 -21.63 18.71
CA LYS A 399 15.86 -22.42 18.01
C LYS A 399 15.14 -23.57 17.35
N GLU A 400 15.37 -23.73 16.05
CA GLU A 400 14.89 -24.87 15.28
C GLU A 400 15.27 -26.16 16.01
N VAL A 401 14.26 -26.88 16.50
CA VAL A 401 14.48 -28.29 16.86
C VAL A 401 14.51 -29.00 15.53
N ASP A 402 15.72 -29.41 15.12
CA ASP A 402 15.95 -30.22 13.94
C ASP A 402 15.28 -31.57 14.16
N VAL A 403 14.04 -31.72 13.66
CA VAL A 403 13.30 -32.98 13.72
C VAL A 403 13.77 -33.82 12.53
N GLY A 404 14.92 -34.49 12.70
CA GLY A 404 15.56 -35.15 11.56
C GLY A 404 16.61 -36.24 11.77
N GLU A 405 17.09 -36.58 12.98
CA GLU A 405 17.81 -37.85 13.19
C GLU A 405 16.87 -38.89 13.83
N VAL A 406 16.17 -39.64 12.98
CA VAL A 406 15.70 -40.97 13.34
C VAL A 406 16.78 -41.93 12.89
N GLY A 407 17.47 -42.51 13.87
CA GLY A 407 18.67 -43.30 13.66
C GLY A 407 18.48 -44.54 12.79
N GLU A 408 19.45 -44.76 11.92
CA GLU A 408 19.94 -46.08 11.59
C GLU A 408 21.44 -46.08 11.86
N GLY A 409 21.88 -46.90 12.82
CA GLY A 409 23.29 -47.16 13.01
C GLY A 409 23.81 -48.08 11.92
N MET A 410 24.90 -47.70 11.27
CA MET A 410 26.05 -48.58 11.04
C MET A 410 27.21 -47.83 10.36
N ASP A 411 28.36 -48.02 11.00
CA ASP A 411 29.73 -48.12 10.49
C ASP A 411 30.51 -46.89 9.99
N GLU A 412 31.65 -46.75 10.67
CA GLU A 412 32.83 -45.93 10.42
C GLU A 412 33.26 -45.89 8.94
N VAL A 413 33.58 -44.69 8.43
CA VAL A 413 34.78 -44.45 7.62
C VAL A 413 35.29 -43.04 7.91
N GLU A 414 36.52 -42.95 8.43
CA GLU A 414 37.34 -41.73 8.44
C GLU A 414 37.58 -41.25 6.99
N MET A 415 37.33 -39.97 6.70
CA MET A 415 38.17 -39.20 5.77
C MET A 415 38.22 -37.73 6.18
N ASP A 416 39.45 -37.36 6.53
CA ASP A 416 40.05 -36.02 6.53
C ASP A 416 39.92 -35.38 5.14
N ASP A 417 39.51 -34.11 5.08
CA ASP A 417 39.98 -33.13 4.09
C ASP A 417 39.37 -31.76 4.43
N GLY A 418 40.23 -30.87 4.93
CA GLY A 418 39.86 -29.49 5.23
C GLY A 418 39.63 -28.66 3.98
N PHE A 419 38.71 -27.69 4.06
CA PHE A 419 38.77 -26.49 3.25
C PHE A 419 38.17 -25.31 4.02
N SER A 420 38.88 -24.19 3.91
CA SER A 420 38.78 -22.93 4.62
C SER A 420 37.48 -22.16 4.36
N GLU A 421 36.91 -21.62 5.44
CA GLU A 421 35.97 -20.49 5.41
C GLU A 421 36.68 -19.24 4.89
N GLN A 422 36.16 -18.65 3.81
CA GLN A 422 36.31 -17.24 3.49
C GLN A 422 34.90 -16.65 3.50
N GLU A 423 34.57 -15.96 4.58
CA GLU A 423 33.50 -14.98 4.64
C GLU A 423 33.96 -13.74 3.84
N GLU A 424 33.33 -13.49 2.70
CA GLU A 424 33.32 -12.16 2.09
C GLU A 424 31.97 -11.53 2.39
N GLY A 425 31.99 -10.52 3.25
CA GLY A 425 30.90 -9.58 3.43
C GLY A 425 30.95 -8.54 2.32
N GLU A 426 29.82 -8.30 1.68
CA GLU A 426 29.61 -7.14 0.83
C GLU A 426 28.77 -6.13 1.60
N GLU A 427 29.47 -5.07 2.04
CA GLU A 427 28.91 -3.78 2.43
C GLU A 427 28.46 -3.07 1.15
N GLU A 428 27.16 -2.77 1.01
CA GLU A 428 26.69 -1.83 -0.01
C GLU A 428 26.83 -0.41 0.53
N GLU A 429 27.78 0.34 -0.06
CA GLU A 429 27.98 1.77 0.14
C GLU A 429 26.79 2.56 -0.45
N GLU A 430 26.11 3.34 0.41
CA GLU A 430 25.22 4.42 -0.01
C GLU A 430 26.09 5.61 -0.47
N GLU A 431 26.12 5.88 -1.78
CA GLU A 431 26.64 7.15 -2.31
C GLU A 431 25.65 8.28 -1.99
N GLU A 432 25.96 9.06 -0.95
CA GLU A 432 25.39 10.39 -0.72
C GLU A 432 25.92 11.37 -1.78
N GLU A 433 25.05 11.80 -2.68
CA GLU A 433 25.33 12.91 -3.60
C GLU A 433 25.18 14.24 -2.82
N GLU A 434 26.26 14.65 -2.16
CA GLU A 434 26.40 15.95 -1.50
C GLU A 434 26.51 17.06 -2.56
N VAL A 435 25.41 17.77 -2.82
CA VAL A 435 25.41 18.95 -3.69
C VAL A 435 25.93 20.15 -2.89
N ASP A 436 27.19 20.48 -3.12
CA ASP A 436 27.88 21.71 -2.71
C ASP A 436 27.05 22.97 -3.03
N LEU A 437 26.47 23.57 -1.99
CA LEU A 437 25.98 24.95 -2.01
C LEU A 437 26.97 25.85 -1.26
N ALA A 438 28.11 26.12 -1.89
CA ALA A 438 28.96 27.23 -1.52
C ALA A 438 29.43 27.96 -2.78
N ASN A 439 28.84 29.13 -3.04
CA ASN A 439 29.51 30.36 -3.49
C ASN A 439 28.52 31.29 -4.18
N PHE A 440 28.06 32.34 -3.48
CA PHE A 440 27.93 33.67 -4.07
C PHE A 440 27.76 34.69 -2.94
N ASN A 441 28.88 35.20 -2.44
CA ASN A 441 28.95 36.54 -1.89
C ASN A 441 30.32 37.16 -2.19
N GLU A 442 30.32 38.49 -2.40
CA GLU A 442 31.37 39.37 -2.94
C GLU A 442 31.43 39.44 -4.49
N GLY A 443 31.30 40.57 -5.17
CA GLY A 443 31.06 41.96 -4.76
C GLY A 443 31.20 42.91 -5.97
N SER A 444 30.73 44.15 -5.80
CA SER A 444 31.02 45.39 -6.56
C SER A 444 30.53 45.55 -8.02
N SER A 445 29.46 46.33 -8.21
CA SER A 445 29.52 47.76 -8.62
C SER A 445 28.15 48.43 -8.53
#